data_AF-A0A317VC46-F1
#
_entry.id   AF-A0A317VC46-F1
#
_cell.length_a   1.000
_cell.length_b   1.000
_cell.length_c   1.000
_cell.angle_alpha   90.00
_cell.angle_beta   90.00
_cell.angle_gamma   90.00
#
_symmetry.space_group_name_H-M   'P 1'
#
loop_
_entity.id
_entity.type
_entity.pdbx_description
1 polymer ?
#
loop_
_entity_poly.entity_id
_entity_poly.type
_entity_poly.pdbx_seq_one_letter_code
_entity_poly.pdbx_strand_id
1 'polypeptide(L)'
;MSLSSAEKKRLRDRRAQQTLRTKKQQYTAQLEDKVAHCERYHDNSGTQHLLQVIEGLQRENQVLRSRQEGLKSLITSWEDPSSSPSHLLQPQPPTQLPLPPIQSHTTTPKPSSSLSPPPPPPPPPPPPPPQTNKEESIPHLYSLLPLHSDLPTFPSLPWLTLPPSTIISCPPSPHPLDLLYGTNTNPLANAIYISSQRRPLRDPERLAFGWLGYHYSKWLFNPTPETFAKLPTFLHPVQEQLRLPHQASLDMLIWPEIRETLIREWEVYSRQRDDLFGFLACCMKVRWPWGESLLERDEKNDLVMKTRFKNMIMCKEGWGITREFVAVWPDVVRGVDVGEVLMEIG
;
A
#
# COMPACT_ATOMS: atom_id res chain seq x y z
N MET A 1 -28.75 -70.49 -10.10
CA MET A 1 -28.86 -70.70 -8.64
C MET A 1 -28.83 -69.35 -7.95
N SER A 2 -29.85 -69.02 -7.15
CA SER A 2 -29.94 -67.75 -6.42
C SER A 2 -29.07 -67.80 -5.17
N LEU A 3 -28.17 -66.83 -5.00
CA LEU A 3 -27.31 -66.73 -3.82
C LEU A 3 -28.15 -66.54 -2.55
N SER A 4 -27.81 -67.30 -1.50
CA SER A 4 -28.42 -67.20 -0.18
C SER A 4 -28.23 -65.80 0.40
N SER A 5 -29.18 -65.33 1.21
CA SER A 5 -29.09 -64.06 1.92
C SER A 5 -27.79 -63.94 2.74
N ALA A 6 -27.32 -65.04 3.32
CA ALA A 6 -26.06 -65.10 4.07
C ALA A 6 -24.83 -64.91 3.16
N GLU A 7 -24.84 -65.48 1.96
CA GLU A 7 -23.75 -65.33 1.00
C GLU A 7 -23.68 -63.90 0.45
N LYS A 8 -24.83 -63.28 0.18
CA LYS A 8 -24.91 -61.86 -0.21
C LYS A 8 -24.37 -60.93 0.88
N LYS A 9 -24.59 -61.25 2.17
CA LYS A 9 -24.01 -60.50 3.29
C LYS A 9 -22.49 -60.64 3.35
N ARG A 10 -21.97 -61.87 3.27
CA ARG A 10 -20.51 -62.13 3.26
C ARG A 10 -19.81 -61.43 2.09
N LEU A 11 -20.43 -61.40 0.92
CA LEU A 11 -19.87 -60.73 -0.26
C LEU A 11 -19.80 -59.20 -0.07
N ARG A 12 -20.83 -58.61 0.55
CA ARG A 12 -20.86 -57.17 0.88
C ARG A 12 -19.81 -56.81 1.92
N ASP A 13 -19.67 -57.59 2.99
CA ASP A 13 -18.66 -57.34 4.02
C ASP A 13 -17.24 -57.46 3.45
N ARG A 14 -16.99 -58.46 2.57
CA ARG A 14 -15.69 -58.61 1.91
C ARG A 14 -15.37 -57.41 1.02
N ARG A 15 -16.34 -56.90 0.26
CA ARG A 15 -16.18 -55.69 -0.56
C ARG A 15 -15.93 -54.46 0.32
N ALA A 16 -16.70 -54.28 1.39
CA ALA A 16 -16.54 -53.16 2.32
C ALA A 16 -15.14 -53.16 2.98
N GLN A 17 -14.66 -54.31 3.44
CA GLN A 17 -13.32 -54.44 4.00
C GLN A 17 -12.22 -54.17 2.97
N GLN A 18 -12.40 -54.65 1.74
CA GLN A 18 -11.45 -54.39 0.67
C GLN A 18 -11.39 -52.89 0.33
N THR A 19 -12.54 -52.24 0.18
CA THR A 19 -12.63 -50.79 -0.05
C THR A 19 -11.98 -50.00 1.08
N LEU A 20 -12.21 -50.38 2.35
CA LEU A 20 -11.61 -49.71 3.50
C LEU A 20 -10.08 -49.83 3.50
N ARG A 21 -9.56 -51.03 3.20
CA ARG A 21 -8.10 -51.26 3.10
C ARG A 21 -7.48 -50.46 1.96
N THR A 22 -8.12 -50.43 0.79
CA THR A 22 -7.65 -49.64 -0.35
C THR A 22 -7.64 -48.15 -0.03
N LYS A 23 -8.69 -47.62 0.62
CA LYS A 23 -8.73 -46.20 1.04
C LYS A 23 -7.63 -45.87 2.04
N LYS A 24 -7.39 -46.74 3.03
CA LYS A 24 -6.32 -46.55 4.01
C LYS A 24 -4.94 -46.54 3.33
N GLN A 25 -4.70 -47.45 2.39
CA GLN A 25 -3.45 -47.53 1.65
C GLN A 25 -3.22 -46.29 0.76
N GLN A 26 -4.27 -45.80 0.08
CA GLN A 26 -4.20 -44.56 -0.70
C GLN A 26 -3.89 -43.34 0.18
N TYR A 27 -4.53 -43.26 1.35
CA TYR A 27 -4.28 -42.17 2.29
C TYR A 27 -2.86 -42.20 2.85
N THR A 28 -2.34 -43.37 3.20
CA THR A 28 -0.95 -43.55 3.64
C THR A 28 0.03 -43.12 2.54
N ALA A 29 -0.17 -43.56 1.30
CA ALA A 29 0.68 -43.15 0.17
C ALA A 29 0.64 -41.63 -0.06
N GLN A 30 -0.53 -40.99 0.10
CA GLN A 30 -0.66 -39.55 -0.03
C GLN A 30 0.02 -38.77 1.10
N LEU A 31 0.06 -39.32 2.32
CA LEU A 31 0.80 -38.74 3.43
C LEU A 31 2.32 -38.88 3.22
N GLU A 32 2.78 -40.04 2.78
CA GLU A 32 4.20 -40.28 2.47
C GLU A 32 4.70 -39.33 1.38
N ASP A 33 3.92 -39.10 0.32
CA ASP A 33 4.26 -38.15 -0.74
C ASP A 33 4.33 -36.70 -0.23
N LYS A 34 3.41 -36.31 0.65
CA LYS A 34 3.45 -34.99 1.31
C LYS A 34 4.65 -34.82 2.22
N VAL A 35 5.02 -35.85 3.00
CA VAL A 35 6.20 -35.82 3.87
C VAL A 35 7.46 -35.72 3.02
N ALA A 36 7.59 -36.53 1.98
CA ALA A 36 8.71 -36.47 1.05
C ALA A 36 8.80 -35.12 0.32
N HIS A 37 7.66 -34.50 -0.01
CA HIS A 37 7.62 -33.14 -0.55
C HIS A 37 8.11 -32.12 0.48
N CYS A 38 7.61 -32.16 1.71
CA CYS A 38 8.08 -31.28 2.78
C CYS A 38 9.59 -31.44 3.01
N GLU A 39 10.10 -32.66 3.11
CA GLU A 39 11.55 -32.92 3.30
C GLU A 39 12.41 -32.42 2.13
N ARG A 40 11.92 -32.52 0.89
CA ARG A 40 12.66 -32.04 -0.29
C ARG A 40 12.70 -30.52 -0.41
N TYR A 41 11.66 -29.83 0.06
CA TYR A 41 11.51 -28.38 -0.19
C TYR A 41 11.62 -27.51 1.07
N HIS A 42 11.56 -28.08 2.27
CA HIS A 42 11.82 -27.38 3.54
C HIS A 42 13.17 -27.79 4.09
N ASP A 43 14.24 -27.39 3.40
CA ASP A 43 15.59 -27.48 3.95
C ASP A 43 15.78 -26.38 5.01
N ASN A 44 16.35 -26.73 6.16
CA ASN A 44 16.58 -25.80 7.28
C ASN A 44 17.57 -24.67 6.92
N SER A 45 18.17 -24.72 5.73
CA SER A 45 19.07 -23.72 5.17
C SER A 45 18.45 -22.33 5.07
N GLY A 46 17.17 -22.20 4.69
CA GLY A 46 16.48 -20.90 4.63
C GLY A 46 16.36 -20.23 6.00
N THR A 47 15.97 -21.00 7.02
CA THR A 47 15.87 -20.54 8.40
C THR A 47 17.24 -20.21 8.98
N GLN A 48 18.26 -21.03 8.71
CA GLN A 48 19.64 -20.75 9.16
C GLN A 48 20.23 -19.51 8.50
N HIS A 49 19.98 -19.28 7.21
CA HIS A 49 20.41 -18.08 6.53
C HIS A 49 19.75 -16.81 7.12
N LEU A 50 18.44 -16.86 7.39
CA LEU A 50 17.73 -15.76 8.05
C LEU A 50 18.30 -15.47 9.45
N LEU A 51 18.62 -16.50 10.23
CA LEU A 51 19.25 -16.34 11.55
C LEU A 51 20.63 -15.68 11.43
N GLN A 52 21.44 -16.08 10.44
CA GLN A 52 22.76 -15.50 10.20
C GLN A 52 22.67 -14.02 9.78
N VAL A 53 21.68 -13.67 8.95
CA VAL A 53 21.42 -12.27 8.56
C VAL A 53 20.96 -11.44 9.76
N ILE A 54 20.07 -11.97 10.61
CA ILE A 54 19.61 -11.29 11.83
C ILE A 54 20.79 -11.00 12.75
N GLU A 55 21.69 -11.97 12.95
CA GLU A 55 22.87 -11.78 13.79
C GLU A 55 23.82 -10.71 13.23
N GLY A 56 24.00 -10.68 11.89
CA GLY A 56 24.76 -9.64 11.21
C GLY A 56 24.18 -8.23 11.42
N LEU A 57 22.87 -8.08 11.20
CA LEU A 57 22.17 -6.81 11.35
C LEU A 57 22.14 -6.30 12.80
N GLN A 58 22.09 -7.21 13.78
CA GLN A 58 22.19 -6.86 15.19
C GLN A 58 23.58 -6.31 15.54
N ARG A 59 24.64 -6.94 15.02
CA ARG A 59 26.02 -6.48 15.21
C ARG A 59 26.25 -5.11 14.59
N GLU A 60 25.75 -4.88 13.38
CA GLU A 60 25.82 -3.56 12.72
C GLU A 60 25.04 -2.49 13.49
N ASN A 61 23.83 -2.80 13.94
CA ASN A 61 23.04 -1.89 14.77
C ASN A 61 23.77 -1.54 16.08
N GLN A 62 24.44 -2.50 16.71
CA GLN A 62 25.21 -2.25 17.93
C GLN A 62 26.35 -1.27 17.66
N VAL A 63 27.12 -1.48 16.58
CA VAL A 63 28.20 -0.57 16.17
C VAL A 63 27.68 0.83 15.88
N LEU A 64 26.57 0.95 15.15
CA LEU A 64 25.97 2.25 14.83
C LEU A 64 25.48 2.97 16.08
N ARG A 65 24.87 2.25 17.03
CA ARG A 65 24.43 2.80 18.32
C ARG A 65 25.62 3.28 19.15
N SER A 66 26.70 2.51 19.24
CA SER A 66 27.92 2.95 19.93
C SER A 66 28.55 4.19 19.28
N ARG A 67 28.53 4.30 17.95
CA ARG A 67 28.99 5.51 17.23
C ARG A 67 28.12 6.72 17.52
N GLN A 68 26.80 6.54 17.53
CA GLN A 68 25.86 7.60 17.89
C GLN A 68 26.04 8.05 19.33
N GLU A 69 26.29 7.12 20.25
CA GLU A 69 26.56 7.43 21.65
C GLU A 69 27.88 8.21 21.82
N GLY A 70 28.93 7.82 21.10
CA GLY A 70 30.19 8.58 21.05
C GLY A 70 30.00 10.00 20.51
N LEU A 71 29.24 10.17 19.42
CA LEU A 71 28.91 11.49 18.88
C LEU A 71 28.08 12.32 19.85
N LYS A 72 27.09 11.71 20.52
CA LYS A 72 26.31 12.38 21.55
C LYS A 72 27.19 12.84 22.70
N SER A 73 28.09 11.98 23.19
CA SER A 73 29.06 12.33 24.24
C SER A 73 29.95 13.51 23.84
N LEU A 74 30.41 13.56 22.59
CA LEU A 74 31.20 14.67 22.06
C LEU A 74 30.38 15.97 22.03
N ILE A 75 29.13 15.92 21.57
CA ILE A 75 28.26 17.09 21.51
C ILE A 75 27.94 17.59 22.93
N THR A 76 27.62 16.71 23.88
CA THR A 76 27.42 17.10 25.28
C THR A 76 28.69 17.66 25.91
N SER A 77 29.87 17.22 25.50
CA SER A 77 31.14 17.83 25.96
C SER A 77 31.36 19.25 25.42
N TRP A 78 30.67 19.63 24.34
CA TRP A 78 30.68 20.99 23.80
C TRP A 78 29.58 21.87 24.39
N GLU A 79 28.52 21.28 24.94
CA GLU A 79 27.39 21.97 25.58
C GLU A 79 27.58 22.22 27.08
N ASP A 80 28.63 21.71 27.72
CA ASP A 80 28.94 21.97 29.13
C ASP A 80 29.96 23.11 29.28
N PRO A 81 29.55 24.36 29.60
CA PRO A 81 30.47 25.49 29.76
C PRO A 81 31.30 25.43 31.06
N SER A 82 31.24 24.35 31.85
CA SER A 82 31.88 24.25 33.16
C SER A 82 33.05 23.27 33.30
N SER A 83 33.33 22.42 32.30
CA SER A 83 34.52 21.56 32.31
C SER A 83 35.53 22.00 31.27
N SER A 84 36.54 22.78 31.70
CA SER A 84 37.72 23.07 30.88
C SER A 84 38.56 21.80 30.68
N PRO A 85 38.80 21.30 29.45
CA PRO A 85 39.83 20.33 29.22
C PRO A 85 41.15 21.09 29.02
N SER A 86 42.01 21.05 30.04
CA SER A 86 43.41 21.33 29.84
C SER A 86 44.00 20.30 28.87
N HIS A 87 44.56 20.82 27.78
CA HIS A 87 45.78 20.32 27.15
C HIS A 87 45.69 18.98 26.40
N LEU A 88 45.30 19.00 25.12
CA LEU A 88 45.84 18.05 24.12
C LEU A 88 46.04 18.70 22.74
N LEU A 89 47.33 18.86 22.41
CA LEU A 89 47.99 18.54 21.14
C LEU A 89 47.39 19.09 19.83
N GLN A 90 48.14 20.03 19.27
CA GLN A 90 48.14 20.47 17.88
C GLN A 90 47.98 19.33 16.85
N PRO A 91 47.11 19.52 15.85
CA PRO A 91 47.31 19.01 14.49
C PRO A 91 47.88 20.13 13.61
N GLN A 92 48.97 19.84 12.89
CA GLN A 92 49.55 20.73 11.88
C GLN A 92 48.60 20.99 10.69
N PRO A 93 48.66 22.15 10.04
CA PRO A 93 47.86 22.44 8.85
C PRO A 93 48.46 21.80 7.58
N PRO A 94 47.64 21.33 6.61
CA PRO A 94 48.12 20.98 5.28
C PRO A 94 48.42 22.22 4.43
N THR A 95 49.47 22.08 3.65
CA THR A 95 50.10 23.00 2.70
C THR A 95 49.12 23.71 1.76
N GLN A 96 49.18 25.05 1.72
CA GLN A 96 48.49 25.91 0.76
C GLN A 96 49.11 25.79 -0.65
N LEU A 97 48.26 25.64 -1.68
CA LEU A 97 48.59 25.97 -3.08
C LEU A 97 48.18 27.43 -3.37
N PRO A 98 48.96 28.25 -4.10
CA PRO A 98 48.71 29.68 -4.24
C PRO A 98 47.75 30.00 -5.40
N LEU A 99 46.79 30.91 -5.15
CA LEU A 99 46.04 31.65 -6.17
C LEU A 99 46.74 32.99 -6.47
N PRO A 100 46.71 33.51 -7.71
CA PRO A 100 47.39 34.75 -8.09
C PRO A 100 46.58 36.02 -7.74
N PRO A 101 47.23 37.19 -7.58
CA PRO A 101 46.61 38.43 -7.13
C PRO A 101 46.17 39.34 -8.28
N ILE A 102 44.99 39.95 -8.18
CA ILE A 102 44.61 41.10 -9.04
C ILE A 102 44.80 42.38 -8.22
N GLN A 103 45.73 43.20 -8.70
CA GLN A 103 46.13 44.49 -8.14
C GLN A 103 45.15 45.58 -8.56
N SER A 104 44.67 46.34 -7.58
CA SER A 104 43.97 47.61 -7.78
C SER A 104 45.00 48.71 -8.08
N HIS A 105 44.80 49.49 -9.15
CA HIS A 105 45.47 50.77 -9.30
C HIS A 105 44.47 51.87 -9.65
N THR A 106 44.55 52.90 -8.81
CA THR A 106 43.89 54.19 -8.89
C THR A 106 44.68 55.10 -9.83
N THR A 107 44.00 55.83 -10.73
CA THR A 107 44.60 56.98 -11.43
C THR A 107 43.59 58.11 -11.58
N THR A 108 43.98 59.31 -11.18
CA THR A 108 43.36 60.62 -11.43
C THR A 108 44.47 61.58 -11.92
N PRO A 109 44.21 62.81 -12.42
CA PRO A 109 43.28 63.27 -13.47
C PRO A 109 43.97 64.28 -14.45
N LYS A 110 43.33 64.72 -15.55
CA LYS A 110 43.52 66.08 -16.13
C LYS A 110 42.40 66.48 -17.11
N PRO A 111 41.97 67.76 -17.18
CA PRO A 111 40.72 68.17 -17.81
C PRO A 111 40.92 68.77 -19.21
N SER A 112 39.94 68.58 -20.08
CA SER A 112 39.74 69.40 -21.28
C SER A 112 38.26 69.68 -21.46
N SER A 113 37.95 70.96 -21.32
CA SER A 113 36.67 71.61 -21.54
C SER A 113 36.31 71.68 -23.03
N SER A 114 35.11 71.23 -23.39
CA SER A 114 34.40 71.70 -24.58
C SER A 114 32.90 71.51 -24.40
N LEU A 115 32.15 72.61 -24.60
CA LEU A 115 30.71 72.74 -24.46
C LEU A 115 29.94 71.76 -25.36
N SER A 116 28.85 71.19 -24.85
CA SER A 116 27.81 70.50 -25.63
C SER A 116 26.44 70.63 -24.91
N PRO A 117 25.32 70.66 -25.66
CA PRO A 117 24.02 71.21 -25.27
C PRO A 117 23.25 70.33 -24.26
N PRO A 118 22.17 70.84 -23.63
CA PRO A 118 21.45 70.10 -22.59
C PRO A 118 20.83 68.79 -23.12
N PRO A 119 20.79 67.73 -22.29
CA PRO A 119 20.20 66.45 -22.66
C PRO A 119 18.67 66.55 -22.75
N PRO A 120 18.01 65.75 -23.60
CA PRO A 120 16.56 65.60 -23.60
C PRO A 120 16.08 64.92 -22.30
N PRO A 121 14.81 65.10 -21.91
CA PRO A 121 14.26 64.51 -20.68
C PRO A 121 14.35 62.97 -20.72
N PRO A 122 14.47 62.32 -19.54
CA PRO A 122 14.58 60.87 -19.46
C PRO A 122 13.32 60.20 -20.04
N PRO A 123 13.46 59.05 -20.73
CA PRO A 123 12.31 58.25 -21.13
C PRO A 123 11.54 57.79 -19.88
N PRO A 124 10.21 57.62 -19.97
CA PRO A 124 9.42 57.12 -18.86
C PRO A 124 9.95 55.75 -18.40
N PRO A 125 9.84 55.42 -17.11
CA PRO A 125 10.27 54.13 -16.60
C PRO A 125 9.59 53.01 -17.38
N PRO A 126 10.30 51.90 -17.68
CA PRO A 126 9.67 50.76 -18.33
C PRO A 126 8.47 50.31 -17.49
N PRO A 127 7.37 49.86 -18.11
CA PRO A 127 6.24 49.34 -17.37
C PRO A 127 6.74 48.24 -16.44
N PRO A 128 6.18 48.14 -15.21
CA PRO A 128 6.55 47.07 -14.30
C PRO A 128 6.42 45.74 -15.05
N PRO A 129 7.36 44.79 -14.85
CA PRO A 129 7.23 43.46 -15.43
C PRO A 129 5.82 42.95 -15.11
N PRO A 130 5.13 42.30 -16.06
CA PRO A 130 3.79 41.80 -15.81
C PRO A 130 3.86 41.03 -14.49
N GLN A 131 3.12 41.52 -13.50
CA GLN A 131 2.86 40.78 -12.29
C GLN A 131 2.25 39.49 -12.79
N THR A 132 3.08 38.46 -12.88
CA THR A 132 2.61 37.10 -13.05
C THR A 132 1.90 36.88 -11.74
N ASN A 133 0.59 37.14 -11.75
CA ASN A 133 -0.32 36.54 -10.82
C ASN A 133 -0.03 35.05 -10.94
N LYS A 134 0.87 34.55 -10.09
CA LYS A 134 0.80 33.18 -9.63
C LYS A 134 -0.50 33.16 -8.83
N GLU A 135 -1.62 33.11 -9.53
CA GLU A 135 -2.77 32.39 -9.00
C GLU A 135 -2.18 31.04 -8.62
N GLU A 136 -2.01 30.83 -7.33
CA GLU A 136 -1.76 29.51 -6.77
C GLU A 136 -2.96 28.67 -7.22
N SER A 137 -2.82 28.03 -8.38
CA SER A 137 -3.84 27.18 -8.95
C SER A 137 -4.09 26.09 -7.91
N ILE A 138 -5.25 26.12 -7.28
CA ILE A 138 -5.65 25.12 -6.30
C ILE A 138 -5.43 23.76 -6.96
N PRO A 139 -4.57 22.88 -6.38
CA PRO A 139 -4.26 21.61 -7.00
C PRO A 139 -5.56 20.83 -7.23
N HIS A 140 -5.76 20.35 -8.45
CA HIS A 140 -6.93 19.55 -8.77
C HIS A 140 -6.93 18.27 -7.91
N LEU A 141 -8.12 17.83 -7.47
CA LEU A 141 -8.25 16.67 -6.58
C LEU A 141 -7.56 15.40 -7.12
N TYR A 142 -7.56 15.20 -8.45
CA TYR A 142 -6.92 14.04 -9.07
C TYR A 142 -5.39 13.99 -8.90
N SER A 143 -4.73 15.11 -8.61
CA SER A 143 -3.28 15.18 -8.42
C SER A 143 -2.86 15.11 -6.94
N LEU A 144 -3.83 15.05 -6.02
CA LEU A 144 -3.57 14.99 -4.58
C LEU A 144 -3.42 13.52 -4.17
N LEU A 145 -2.19 13.10 -3.87
CA LEU A 145 -1.89 11.73 -3.49
C LEU A 145 -1.85 11.55 -1.95
N PRO A 146 -2.34 10.42 -1.41
CA PRO A 146 -2.24 10.10 0.01
C PRO A 146 -0.80 9.94 0.47
N LEU A 147 -0.55 10.23 1.75
CA LEU A 147 0.75 10.05 2.40
C LEU A 147 0.88 8.64 2.97
N HIS A 148 1.28 7.67 2.14
CA HIS A 148 1.49 6.30 2.62
C HIS A 148 2.78 6.17 3.46
N SER A 149 2.69 5.48 4.60
CA SER A 149 3.79 5.23 5.55
C SER A 149 4.22 3.77 5.60
N ASP A 150 3.77 2.94 4.66
CA ASP A 150 4.10 1.52 4.57
C ASP A 150 5.61 1.28 4.48
N LEU A 151 6.09 0.33 5.28
CA LEU A 151 7.46 -0.15 5.13
C LEU A 151 7.53 -1.11 3.94
N PRO A 152 8.54 -1.03 3.06
CA PRO A 152 8.68 -1.95 1.92
C PRO A 152 8.72 -3.43 2.32
N THR A 153 9.19 -3.72 3.53
CA THR A 153 9.27 -5.08 4.09
C THR A 153 7.93 -5.60 4.62
N PHE A 154 7.01 -4.72 4.98
CA PHE A 154 5.70 -5.05 5.54
C PHE A 154 4.60 -4.19 4.92
N PRO A 155 4.35 -4.32 3.60
CA PRO A 155 3.33 -3.53 2.91
C PRO A 155 1.94 -3.96 3.38
N SER A 156 1.08 -3.00 3.70
CA SER A 156 -0.33 -3.26 4.02
C SER A 156 -1.14 -3.65 2.77
N LEU A 157 -0.75 -3.17 1.59
CA LEU A 157 -1.26 -3.62 0.29
C LEU A 157 -0.13 -4.21 -0.58
N PRO A 158 0.08 -5.53 -0.55
CA PRO A 158 1.24 -6.17 -1.19
C PRO A 158 1.37 -5.91 -2.69
N TRP A 159 0.28 -5.71 -3.43
CA TRP A 159 0.36 -5.47 -4.88
C TRP A 159 0.92 -4.09 -5.23
N LEU A 160 0.94 -3.13 -4.29
CA LEU A 160 1.55 -1.81 -4.52
C LEU A 160 3.08 -1.87 -4.54
N THR A 161 3.70 -3.00 -4.14
CA THR A 161 5.15 -3.19 -4.25
C THR A 161 5.60 -3.67 -5.64
N LEU A 162 4.66 -3.87 -6.58
CA LEU A 162 5.02 -4.11 -7.98
C LEU A 162 5.78 -2.89 -8.54
N PRO A 163 6.70 -3.08 -9.50
CA PRO A 163 7.35 -1.96 -10.15
C PRO A 163 6.31 -0.97 -10.71
N PRO A 164 6.47 0.35 -10.52
CA PRO A 164 5.52 1.34 -11.03
C PRO A 164 5.23 1.20 -12.52
N SER A 165 6.26 0.91 -13.32
CA SER A 165 6.14 0.66 -14.77
C SER A 165 5.24 -0.55 -15.09
N THR A 166 5.25 -1.59 -14.25
CA THR A 166 4.34 -2.74 -14.38
C THR A 166 2.90 -2.35 -14.10
N ILE A 167 2.64 -1.57 -13.05
CA ILE A 167 1.28 -1.09 -12.71
C ILE A 167 0.74 -0.18 -13.83
N ILE A 168 1.58 0.75 -14.30
CA ILE A 168 1.21 1.71 -15.35
C ILE A 168 0.93 1.01 -16.68
N SER A 169 1.71 -0.01 -17.06
CA SER A 169 1.56 -0.73 -18.32
C SER A 169 0.39 -1.74 -18.35
N CYS A 170 -0.13 -2.16 -17.19
CA CYS A 170 -1.33 -3.01 -17.13
C CYS A 170 -2.55 -2.34 -17.80
N PRO A 171 -3.51 -3.11 -18.34
CA PRO A 171 -4.70 -2.58 -18.99
C PRO A 171 -5.43 -1.49 -18.18
N PRO A 172 -6.13 -0.52 -18.81
CA PRO A 172 -6.87 0.53 -18.10
C PRO A 172 -7.95 -0.01 -17.15
N SER A 173 -8.47 -1.21 -17.40
CA SER A 173 -9.41 -1.89 -16.51
C SER A 173 -9.14 -3.40 -16.52
N PRO A 174 -9.32 -4.09 -15.39
CA PRO A 174 -9.07 -5.53 -15.30
C PRO A 174 -10.23 -6.33 -15.89
N HIS A 175 -9.95 -7.56 -16.32
CA HIS A 175 -11.02 -8.51 -16.57
C HIS A 175 -11.54 -9.05 -15.22
N PRO A 176 -12.87 -9.21 -15.01
CA PRO A 176 -13.40 -9.68 -13.72
C PRO A 176 -12.89 -11.07 -13.32
N LEU A 177 -12.62 -11.94 -14.30
CA LEU A 177 -12.07 -13.28 -14.04
C LEU A 177 -10.64 -13.21 -13.49
N ASP A 178 -9.83 -12.22 -13.90
CA ASP A 178 -8.46 -12.05 -13.38
C ASP A 178 -8.47 -11.81 -11.88
N LEU A 179 -9.48 -11.08 -11.38
CA LEU A 179 -9.65 -10.73 -9.97
C LEU A 179 -10.28 -11.87 -9.15
N LEU A 180 -11.11 -12.71 -9.78
CA LEU A 180 -11.78 -13.83 -9.11
C LEU A 180 -10.92 -15.09 -9.05
N TYR A 181 -10.12 -15.34 -10.08
CA TYR A 181 -9.44 -16.63 -10.30
C TYR A 181 -7.95 -16.50 -10.59
N GLY A 182 -7.42 -15.28 -10.70
CA GLY A 182 -6.04 -15.02 -11.06
C GLY A 182 -5.80 -15.05 -12.56
N THR A 183 -4.58 -14.68 -12.96
CA THR A 183 -4.20 -14.56 -14.37
C THR A 183 -2.68 -14.52 -14.55
N ASN A 184 -2.19 -14.78 -15.76
CA ASN A 184 -0.79 -14.63 -16.13
C ASN A 184 -0.54 -13.48 -17.12
N THR A 185 -1.59 -12.80 -17.59
CA THR A 185 -1.48 -11.70 -18.57
C THR A 185 -1.57 -10.31 -17.94
N ASN A 186 -2.18 -10.19 -16.76
CA ASN A 186 -2.32 -8.94 -16.03
C ASN A 186 -1.67 -9.05 -14.63
N PRO A 187 -0.39 -8.67 -14.48
CA PRO A 187 0.34 -8.79 -13.23
C PRO A 187 -0.31 -8.08 -12.04
N LEU A 188 -0.90 -6.89 -12.26
CA LEU A 188 -1.58 -6.13 -11.20
C LEU A 188 -2.84 -6.87 -10.71
N ALA A 189 -3.69 -7.32 -11.63
CA ALA A 189 -4.89 -8.06 -11.28
C ALA A 189 -4.55 -9.37 -10.56
N ASN A 190 -3.51 -10.08 -11.03
CA ASN A 190 -3.06 -11.31 -10.39
C ASN A 190 -2.49 -11.08 -8.97
N ALA A 191 -1.70 -10.02 -8.76
CA ALA A 191 -1.17 -9.69 -7.45
C ALA A 191 -2.29 -9.33 -6.45
N ILE A 192 -3.31 -8.59 -6.91
CA ILE A 192 -4.52 -8.30 -6.14
C ILE A 192 -5.27 -9.58 -5.79
N TYR A 193 -5.48 -10.48 -6.76
CA TYR A 193 -6.10 -11.78 -6.52
C TYR A 193 -5.35 -12.59 -5.46
N ILE A 194 -4.03 -12.75 -5.60
CA ILE A 194 -3.18 -13.46 -4.62
C ILE A 194 -3.30 -12.83 -3.23
N SER A 195 -3.28 -11.50 -3.14
CA SER A 195 -3.44 -10.79 -1.87
C SER A 195 -4.82 -11.02 -1.26
N SER A 196 -5.87 -11.05 -2.08
CA SER A 196 -7.25 -11.27 -1.64
C SER A 196 -7.47 -12.65 -1.02
N GLN A 197 -6.68 -13.66 -1.42
CA GLN A 197 -6.75 -15.02 -0.86
C GLN A 197 -6.28 -15.11 0.59
N ARG A 198 -5.57 -14.10 1.10
CA ARG A 198 -5.13 -14.02 2.50
C ARG A 198 -6.24 -13.60 3.46
N ARG A 199 -7.44 -13.37 2.94
CA ARG A 199 -8.61 -12.91 3.69
C ARG A 199 -9.82 -13.77 3.32
N PRO A 200 -10.77 -13.98 4.24
CA PRO A 200 -11.97 -14.79 4.01
C PRO A 200 -13.04 -14.03 3.20
N LEU A 201 -12.65 -13.40 2.08
CA LEU A 201 -13.54 -12.70 1.18
C LEU A 201 -14.35 -13.71 0.38
N ARG A 202 -15.68 -13.53 0.32
CA ARG A 202 -16.54 -14.28 -0.62
C ARG A 202 -16.40 -13.66 -2.00
N ASP A 203 -16.87 -14.35 -3.03
CA ASP A 203 -16.70 -13.91 -4.43
C ASP A 203 -17.22 -12.47 -4.71
N PRO A 204 -18.38 -12.02 -4.19
CA PRO A 204 -18.81 -10.63 -4.37
C PRO A 204 -17.80 -9.65 -3.78
N GLU A 205 -17.39 -9.85 -2.52
CA GLU A 205 -16.43 -8.98 -1.86
C GLU A 205 -15.04 -9.06 -2.51
N ARG A 206 -14.61 -10.23 -2.98
CA ARG A 206 -13.33 -10.42 -3.68
C ARG A 206 -13.29 -9.65 -4.98
N LEU A 207 -14.33 -9.78 -5.81
CA LEU A 207 -14.42 -9.07 -7.07
C LEU A 207 -14.52 -7.55 -6.84
N ALA A 208 -15.31 -7.13 -5.86
CA ALA A 208 -15.48 -5.72 -5.51
C ALA A 208 -14.17 -5.10 -5.00
N PHE A 209 -13.55 -5.71 -3.99
CA PHE A 209 -12.26 -5.28 -3.44
C PHE A 209 -11.18 -5.24 -4.52
N GLY A 210 -11.11 -6.27 -5.36
CA GLY A 210 -10.12 -6.34 -6.43
C GLY A 210 -10.34 -5.26 -7.49
N TRP A 211 -11.59 -4.98 -7.84
CA TRP A 211 -11.94 -3.96 -8.82
C TRP A 211 -11.56 -2.56 -8.33
N LEU A 212 -11.98 -2.24 -7.10
CA LEU A 212 -11.65 -0.98 -6.43
C LEU A 212 -10.13 -0.83 -6.27
N GLY A 213 -9.45 -1.87 -5.77
CA GLY A 213 -8.00 -1.85 -5.56
C GLY A 213 -7.22 -1.69 -6.85
N TYR A 214 -7.67 -2.29 -7.95
CA TYR A 214 -7.04 -2.13 -9.26
C TYR A 214 -7.13 -0.68 -9.73
N HIS A 215 -8.33 -0.10 -9.75
CA HIS A 215 -8.54 1.27 -10.21
C HIS A 215 -7.85 2.30 -9.32
N TYR A 216 -7.90 2.11 -7.99
CA TYR A 216 -7.13 2.90 -7.04
C TYR A 216 -5.63 2.85 -7.33
N SER A 217 -5.07 1.67 -7.57
CA SER A 217 -3.64 1.52 -7.93
C SER A 217 -3.30 2.21 -9.25
N LYS A 218 -4.17 2.11 -10.28
CA LYS A 218 -3.96 2.79 -11.56
C LYS A 218 -3.93 4.32 -11.40
N TRP A 219 -4.78 4.87 -10.54
CA TRP A 219 -4.77 6.30 -10.23
C TRP A 219 -3.54 6.70 -9.42
N LEU A 220 -3.21 5.97 -8.34
CA LEU A 220 -2.09 6.27 -7.46
C LEU A 220 -0.76 6.39 -8.21
N PHE A 221 -0.52 5.51 -9.19
CA PHE A 221 0.72 5.48 -9.97
C PHE A 221 0.67 6.27 -11.28
N ASN A 222 -0.50 6.73 -11.71
CA ASN A 222 -0.67 7.57 -12.89
C ASN A 222 -1.85 8.54 -12.66
N PRO A 223 -1.66 9.58 -11.84
CA PRO A 223 -2.74 10.48 -11.41
C PRO A 223 -3.15 11.41 -12.54
N THR A 224 -4.16 11.00 -13.31
CA THR A 224 -4.76 11.78 -14.39
C THR A 224 -6.27 11.90 -14.18
N PRO A 225 -6.94 12.87 -14.81
CA PRO A 225 -8.40 12.96 -14.75
C PRO A 225 -9.08 11.63 -15.16
N GLU A 226 -8.54 10.91 -16.13
CA GLU A 226 -9.09 9.67 -16.65
C GLU A 226 -8.97 8.51 -15.66
N THR A 227 -7.84 8.37 -14.95
CA THR A 227 -7.68 7.32 -13.94
C THR A 227 -8.45 7.65 -12.68
N PHE A 228 -8.53 8.94 -12.31
CA PHE A 228 -9.30 9.40 -11.16
C PHE A 228 -10.81 9.22 -11.35
N ALA A 229 -11.33 9.50 -12.55
CA ALA A 229 -12.75 9.29 -12.88
C ALA A 229 -13.22 7.83 -12.79
N LYS A 230 -12.29 6.88 -12.65
CA LYS A 230 -12.60 5.46 -12.42
C LYS A 230 -12.82 5.12 -10.95
N LEU A 231 -12.54 6.06 -10.04
CA LEU A 231 -12.75 5.86 -8.61
C LEU A 231 -14.18 6.24 -8.22
N PRO A 232 -14.82 5.50 -7.31
CA PRO A 232 -16.01 5.99 -6.65
C PRO A 232 -15.66 7.16 -5.73
N THR A 233 -16.61 8.05 -5.51
CA THR A 233 -16.41 9.27 -4.71
C THR A 233 -15.90 8.98 -3.29
N PHE A 234 -16.32 7.87 -2.69
CA PHE A 234 -15.87 7.47 -1.36
C PHE A 234 -14.40 7.04 -1.29
N LEU A 235 -13.75 6.72 -2.43
CA LEU A 235 -12.30 6.45 -2.49
C LEU A 235 -11.47 7.70 -2.79
N HIS A 236 -12.09 8.85 -3.05
CA HIS A 236 -11.34 10.10 -3.19
C HIS A 236 -10.59 10.42 -1.87
N PRO A 237 -9.40 11.04 -1.95
CA PRO A 237 -8.63 11.39 -0.76
C PRO A 237 -9.39 12.34 0.16
N VAL A 238 -9.46 12.00 1.44
CA VAL A 238 -9.89 12.91 2.51
C VAL A 238 -8.70 13.73 3.03
N GLN A 239 -8.98 14.77 3.82
CA GLN A 239 -7.96 15.69 4.32
C GLN A 239 -6.88 14.98 5.15
N GLU A 240 -7.28 13.97 5.92
CA GLU A 240 -6.43 13.17 6.80
C GLU A 240 -5.41 12.39 5.98
N GLN A 241 -5.84 11.80 4.86
CA GLN A 241 -4.96 11.05 3.95
C GLN A 241 -3.89 11.96 3.31
N LEU A 242 -4.19 13.25 3.14
CA LEU A 242 -3.27 14.23 2.55
C LEU A 242 -2.33 14.87 3.58
N ARG A 243 -2.63 14.75 4.88
CA ARG A 243 -1.91 15.46 5.96
C ARG A 243 -1.15 14.53 6.90
N LEU A 244 -1.64 13.31 7.10
CA LEU A 244 -1.11 12.36 8.07
C LEU A 244 -0.56 11.13 7.35
N PRO A 245 0.71 10.75 7.60
CA PRO A 245 1.23 9.47 7.12
C PRO A 245 0.44 8.28 7.69
N HIS A 246 0.02 7.34 6.83
CA HIS A 246 -0.83 6.21 7.21
C HIS A 246 -0.59 4.96 6.35
N GLN A 247 -1.09 3.80 6.79
CA GLN A 247 -1.01 2.58 5.99
C GLN A 247 -1.96 2.64 4.79
N ALA A 248 -1.45 2.33 3.58
CA ALA A 248 -2.19 2.36 2.33
C ALA A 248 -3.48 1.51 2.36
N SER A 249 -3.52 0.44 3.17
CA SER A 249 -4.72 -0.37 3.35
C SER A 249 -5.92 0.36 3.93
N LEU A 250 -5.70 1.44 4.69
CA LEU A 250 -6.78 2.27 5.21
C LEU A 250 -7.54 2.97 4.07
N ASP A 251 -6.88 3.24 2.95
CA ASP A 251 -7.50 3.93 1.82
C ASP A 251 -8.57 3.10 1.13
N MET A 252 -8.51 1.78 1.31
CA MET A 252 -9.45 0.80 0.75
C MET A 252 -10.76 0.67 1.55
N LEU A 253 -10.90 1.36 2.67
CA LEU A 253 -12.15 1.34 3.44
C LEU A 253 -13.22 2.18 2.75
N ILE A 254 -14.45 1.67 2.76
CA ILE A 254 -15.56 2.25 2.01
C ILE A 254 -16.07 3.56 2.63
N TRP A 255 -16.02 3.68 3.95
CA TRP A 255 -16.54 4.84 4.68
C TRP A 255 -15.42 5.82 4.99
N PRO A 256 -15.42 7.04 4.39
CA PRO A 256 -14.43 8.08 4.68
C PRO A 256 -14.31 8.37 6.19
N GLU A 257 -15.42 8.36 6.92
CA GLU A 257 -15.46 8.65 8.35
C GLU A 257 -14.68 7.62 9.18
N ILE A 258 -14.74 6.34 8.77
CA ILE A 258 -13.94 5.26 9.37
C ILE A 258 -12.46 5.45 9.03
N ARG A 259 -12.14 5.84 7.78
CA ARG A 259 -10.75 6.12 7.37
C ARG A 259 -10.15 7.24 8.20
N GLU A 260 -10.88 8.35 8.33
CA GLU A 260 -10.44 9.51 9.11
C GLU A 260 -10.14 9.13 10.56
N THR A 261 -11.04 8.37 11.19
CA THR A 261 -10.89 7.87 12.56
C THR A 261 -9.64 6.99 12.69
N LEU A 262 -9.50 5.98 11.83
CA LEU A 262 -8.37 5.05 11.88
C LEU A 262 -7.04 5.72 11.55
N ILE A 263 -7.01 6.70 10.65
CA ILE A 263 -5.78 7.45 10.31
C ILE A 263 -5.34 8.30 11.50
N ARG A 264 -6.29 9.01 12.15
CA ARG A 264 -5.98 9.88 13.30
C ARG A 264 -5.53 9.09 14.53
N GLU A 265 -6.10 7.91 14.74
CA GLU A 265 -5.92 7.11 15.96
C GLU A 265 -5.17 5.80 15.70
N TRP A 266 -4.40 5.70 14.61
CA TRP A 266 -3.82 4.44 14.15
C TRP A 266 -2.98 3.71 15.21
N GLU A 267 -2.27 4.44 16.05
CA GLU A 267 -1.45 3.86 17.13
C GLU A 267 -2.25 3.02 18.14
N VAL A 268 -3.54 3.31 18.31
CA VAL A 268 -4.43 2.52 19.18
C VAL A 268 -4.69 1.14 18.57
N TYR A 269 -4.80 1.07 17.24
CA TYR A 269 -5.20 -0.14 16.50
C TYR A 269 -4.00 -0.90 15.91
N SER A 270 -2.83 -0.26 15.78
CA SER A 270 -1.67 -0.78 15.05
C SER A 270 -1.21 -2.15 15.55
N ARG A 271 -1.31 -2.40 16.86
CA ARG A 271 -0.95 -3.69 17.49
C ARG A 271 -1.93 -4.82 17.18
N GLN A 272 -3.19 -4.49 16.89
CA GLN A 272 -4.27 -5.43 16.57
C GLN A 272 -4.67 -5.35 15.10
N ARG A 273 -3.78 -4.82 14.23
CA ARG A 273 -4.08 -4.59 12.82
C ARG A 273 -4.60 -5.84 12.10
N ASP A 274 -4.01 -7.00 12.39
CA ASP A 274 -4.35 -8.24 11.69
C ASP A 274 -5.72 -8.76 12.13
N ASP A 275 -6.08 -8.57 13.40
CA ASP A 275 -7.42 -8.86 13.92
C ASP A 275 -8.46 -7.88 13.36
N LEU A 276 -8.14 -6.58 13.35
CA LEU A 276 -9.02 -5.54 12.81
C LEU A 276 -9.35 -5.80 11.33
N PHE A 277 -8.32 -5.94 10.48
CA PHE A 277 -8.53 -6.16 9.04
C PHE A 277 -9.01 -7.58 8.72
N GLY A 278 -8.62 -8.58 9.51
CA GLY A 278 -9.12 -9.94 9.39
C GLY A 278 -10.62 -10.00 9.67
N PHE A 279 -11.06 -9.37 10.75
CA PHE A 279 -12.48 -9.33 11.11
C PHE A 279 -13.29 -8.41 10.20
N LEU A 280 -12.72 -7.26 9.77
CA LEU A 280 -13.34 -6.41 8.78
C LEU A 280 -13.59 -7.15 7.46
N ALA A 281 -12.64 -7.97 7.00
CA ALA A 281 -12.84 -8.78 5.79
C ALA A 281 -13.99 -9.80 5.93
N CYS A 282 -14.25 -10.29 7.15
CA CYS A 282 -15.41 -11.13 7.44
C CYS A 282 -16.73 -10.35 7.44
N CYS A 283 -16.71 -9.09 7.86
CA CYS A 283 -17.92 -8.32 8.20
C CYS A 283 -18.28 -7.22 7.22
N MET A 284 -17.35 -6.76 6.37
CA MET A 284 -17.65 -5.80 5.31
C MET A 284 -18.20 -6.55 4.10
N LYS A 285 -19.44 -6.25 3.73
CA LYS A 285 -20.22 -6.99 2.73
C LYS A 285 -20.74 -6.08 1.65
N VAL A 286 -20.80 -6.59 0.43
CA VAL A 286 -21.56 -5.96 -0.65
C VAL A 286 -23.03 -6.32 -0.46
N ARG A 287 -23.94 -5.36 -0.61
CA ARG A 287 -25.41 -5.56 -0.59
C ARG A 287 -25.90 -6.22 -1.88
N TRP A 288 -25.28 -7.36 -2.20
CA TRP A 288 -25.62 -8.18 -3.34
C TRP A 288 -26.53 -9.33 -2.92
N PRO A 289 -27.66 -9.56 -3.63
CA PRO A 289 -28.58 -10.63 -3.29
C PRO A 289 -27.91 -12.02 -3.33
N TRP A 290 -28.22 -12.85 -2.33
CA TRP A 290 -27.67 -14.20 -2.27
C TRP A 290 -28.13 -15.03 -3.48
N GLY A 291 -27.20 -15.81 -4.04
CA GLY A 291 -27.45 -16.66 -5.21
C GLY A 291 -27.48 -15.93 -6.56
N GLU A 292 -27.47 -14.59 -6.60
CA GLU A 292 -27.35 -13.87 -7.87
C GLU A 292 -25.93 -13.94 -8.43
N SER A 293 -25.79 -14.34 -9.69
CA SER A 293 -24.50 -14.31 -10.40
C SER A 293 -23.94 -12.89 -10.47
N LEU A 294 -22.62 -12.76 -10.27
CA LEU A 294 -21.85 -11.51 -10.40
C LEU A 294 -21.55 -11.16 -11.86
N LEU A 295 -21.50 -12.19 -12.70
CA LEU A 295 -21.10 -12.11 -14.10
C LEU A 295 -22.29 -12.42 -15.01
N GLU A 296 -22.24 -11.88 -16.21
CA GLU A 296 -23.15 -12.18 -17.31
C GLU A 296 -22.36 -12.33 -18.61
N ARG A 297 -23.00 -12.92 -19.63
CA ARG A 297 -22.39 -13.04 -20.95
C ARG A 297 -22.76 -11.82 -21.76
N ASP A 298 -21.78 -11.19 -22.40
CA ASP A 298 -22.02 -10.11 -23.34
C ASP A 298 -22.43 -10.63 -24.73
N GLU A 299 -22.58 -9.73 -25.70
CA GLU A 299 -22.93 -10.06 -27.09
C GLU A 299 -21.91 -11.00 -27.77
N LYS A 300 -20.65 -10.98 -27.31
CA LYS A 300 -19.57 -11.84 -27.83
C LYS A 300 -19.45 -13.15 -27.08
N ASN A 301 -20.36 -13.42 -26.14
CA ASN A 301 -20.37 -14.59 -25.28
C ASN A 301 -19.19 -14.61 -24.29
N ASP A 302 -18.60 -13.45 -23.97
CA ASP A 302 -17.55 -13.33 -22.95
C ASP A 302 -18.16 -13.08 -21.56
N LEU A 303 -17.56 -13.63 -20.51
CA LEU A 303 -18.02 -13.42 -19.13
C LEU A 303 -17.56 -12.05 -18.61
N VAL A 304 -18.49 -11.11 -18.54
CA VAL A 304 -18.27 -9.74 -18.08
C VAL A 304 -18.93 -9.49 -16.72
N MET A 305 -18.49 -8.46 -16.01
CA MET A 305 -19.11 -8.04 -14.76
C MET A 305 -20.49 -7.45 -15.04
N LYS A 306 -21.52 -7.89 -14.31
CA LYS A 306 -22.85 -7.30 -14.43
C LYS A 306 -22.82 -5.81 -14.16
N THR A 307 -23.49 -5.04 -15.02
CA THR A 307 -23.60 -3.58 -14.84
C THR A 307 -24.24 -3.21 -13.49
N ARG A 308 -25.27 -3.96 -13.07
CA ARG A 308 -25.93 -3.76 -11.75
C ARG A 308 -24.95 -4.00 -10.59
N PHE A 309 -24.13 -5.06 -10.67
CA PHE A 309 -23.13 -5.35 -9.63
C PHE A 309 -22.05 -4.26 -9.59
N LYS A 310 -21.56 -3.84 -10.76
CA LYS A 310 -20.61 -2.74 -10.87
C LYS A 310 -21.15 -1.45 -10.24
N ASN A 311 -22.38 -1.07 -10.55
CA ASN A 311 -22.99 0.14 -9.98
C ASN A 311 -23.13 0.04 -8.45
N MET A 312 -23.46 -1.15 -7.93
CA MET A 312 -23.55 -1.40 -6.49
C MET A 312 -22.19 -1.15 -5.79
N ILE A 313 -21.11 -1.72 -6.29
CA ILE A 313 -19.78 -1.62 -5.63
C ILE A 313 -19.17 -0.21 -5.72
N MET A 314 -19.64 0.60 -6.67
CA MET A 314 -19.21 1.99 -6.90
C MET A 314 -20.00 3.01 -6.06
N CYS A 315 -20.93 2.56 -5.22
CA CYS A 315 -21.77 3.41 -4.37
C CYS A 315 -21.56 3.05 -2.90
N LYS A 316 -21.49 4.04 -1.99
CA LYS A 316 -21.27 3.81 -0.55
C LYS A 316 -22.39 2.95 0.06
N GLU A 317 -23.62 3.18 -0.38
CA GLU A 317 -24.85 2.50 0.03
C GLU A 317 -24.90 1.04 -0.44
N GLY A 318 -24.09 0.67 -1.44
CA GLY A 318 -23.95 -0.70 -1.91
C GLY A 318 -23.14 -1.60 -0.97
N TRP A 319 -22.62 -1.05 0.12
CA TRP A 319 -21.86 -1.75 1.13
C TRP A 319 -22.56 -1.73 2.49
N GLY A 320 -22.17 -2.66 3.35
CA GLY A 320 -22.55 -2.65 4.75
C GLY A 320 -21.53 -3.37 5.63
N ILE A 321 -21.61 -3.10 6.93
CA ILE A 321 -20.83 -3.76 7.98
C ILE A 321 -21.81 -4.53 8.86
N THR A 322 -21.43 -5.73 9.28
CA THR A 322 -22.30 -6.54 10.14
C THR A 322 -22.28 -6.05 11.59
N ARG A 323 -23.31 -6.43 12.36
CA ARG A 323 -23.45 -6.05 13.78
C ARG A 323 -22.29 -6.57 14.63
N GLU A 324 -21.71 -7.71 14.27
CA GLU A 324 -20.59 -8.31 14.99
C GLU A 324 -19.34 -7.41 14.95
N PHE A 325 -19.06 -6.78 13.81
CA PHE A 325 -17.93 -5.85 13.72
C PHE A 325 -18.15 -4.62 14.59
N VAL A 326 -19.36 -4.03 14.55
CA VAL A 326 -19.72 -2.88 15.38
C VAL A 326 -19.63 -3.23 16.87
N ALA A 327 -19.98 -4.45 17.26
CA ALA A 327 -19.90 -4.90 18.65
C ALA A 327 -18.44 -5.04 19.15
N VAL A 328 -17.51 -5.48 18.29
CA VAL A 328 -16.10 -5.66 18.65
C VAL A 328 -15.29 -4.37 18.52
N TRP A 329 -15.60 -3.55 17.52
CA TRP A 329 -14.88 -2.32 17.19
C TRP A 329 -15.80 -1.09 17.15
N PRO A 330 -16.52 -0.78 18.25
CA PRO A 330 -17.49 0.32 18.27
C PRO A 330 -16.86 1.70 18.02
N ASP A 331 -15.62 1.89 18.49
CA ASP A 331 -14.90 3.15 18.33
C ASP A 331 -14.46 3.41 16.89
N VAL A 332 -14.21 2.37 16.11
CA VAL A 332 -13.80 2.47 14.69
C VAL A 332 -14.92 3.02 13.81
N VAL A 333 -16.17 2.71 14.15
CA VAL A 333 -17.35 3.15 13.40
C VAL A 333 -17.96 4.45 13.95
N ARG A 334 -17.25 5.14 14.85
CA ARG A 334 -17.68 6.42 15.42
C ARG A 334 -17.84 7.46 14.30
N GLY A 335 -18.95 8.19 14.31
CA GLY A 335 -19.24 9.23 13.31
C GLY A 335 -19.91 8.70 12.03
N VAL A 336 -20.07 7.39 11.90
CA VAL A 336 -20.91 6.78 10.88
C VAL A 336 -22.33 6.63 11.43
N ASP A 337 -23.35 6.88 10.61
CA ASP A 337 -24.71 6.45 10.96
C ASP A 337 -24.76 4.91 10.91
N VAL A 338 -24.61 4.32 12.10
CA VAL A 338 -24.58 2.87 12.28
C VAL A 338 -25.85 2.22 11.71
N GLY A 339 -27.01 2.89 11.78
CA GLY A 339 -28.26 2.37 11.23
C GLY A 339 -28.21 2.19 9.71
N GLU A 340 -27.60 3.13 9.00
CA GLU A 340 -27.49 3.09 7.54
C GLU A 340 -26.44 2.10 7.03
N VAL A 341 -25.36 1.91 7.80
CA VAL A 341 -24.26 1.01 7.38
C VAL A 341 -24.44 -0.42 7.84
N LEU A 342 -25.30 -0.66 8.82
CA LEU A 342 -25.56 -2.01 9.29
C LEU A 342 -26.14 -2.87 8.18
N MET A 343 -25.57 -4.07 8.06
CA MET A 343 -26.10 -5.14 7.22
C MET A 343 -26.58 -6.28 8.10
N GLU A 344 -27.85 -6.62 7.97
CA GLU A 344 -28.38 -7.86 8.51
C GLU A 344 -28.03 -8.98 7.54
N ILE A 345 -27.26 -9.96 8.02
CA ILE A 345 -27.03 -11.19 7.28
C ILE A 345 -28.27 -12.05 7.51
N GLY A 346 -29.11 -12.15 6.48
CA GLY A 346 -30.22 -13.11 6.42
C GLY A 346 -29.78 -14.53 6.09
#